data_AF-A0A160T4D1-F1
#
_entry.id   AF-A0A160T4D1-F1
#
_cell.length_a   1.000
_cell.length_b   1.000
_cell.length_c   1.000
_cell.angle_alpha   90.00
_cell.angle_beta   90.00
_cell.angle_gamma   90.00
#
_symmetry.space_group_name_H-M   'P 1'
#
loop_
_entity.id
_entity.type
_entity.pdbx_description
1 polymer ?
#
loop_
_entity_poly.entity_id
_entity_poly.type
_entity_poly.pdbx_seq_one_letter_code
_entity_poly.pdbx_strand_id
1 'polypeptide(L)'
;MTSSVENAEMKAEAHLIANFAWQHLKAATIFRDRVLILEDEHKNEPFGAFFEEIRSYVSACLMSSAASLEALINELFIAHNGELRSQLKDFDEEFWGKQGIERRQILAKYQLALKMLNVQQLDDQTSPYQETWALIELRNALVHYKPTWDPDRQRKVELIEVLFGRFPLSPFPDTGADFVSMKCMSGGCAEWAVSTTLSFMREFHNRANLDSNKMMNFWKLEM
;
A
#
# COMPACT_ATOMS: atom_id res chain seq x y z
N MET A 1 -55.52 37.17 -20.08
CA MET A 1 -54.04 37.21 -19.92
C MET A 1 -53.72 36.57 -18.58
N THR A 2 -53.24 35.32 -18.59
CA THR A 2 -52.75 34.62 -17.40
C THR A 2 -51.41 34.02 -17.79
N SER A 3 -50.32 34.61 -17.30
CA SER A 3 -48.96 34.10 -17.48
C SER A 3 -48.74 32.94 -16.50
N SER A 4 -48.45 31.76 -17.02
CA SER A 4 -47.90 30.65 -16.24
C SER A 4 -46.43 30.92 -15.99
N VAL A 5 -46.05 31.05 -14.71
CA VAL A 5 -44.65 31.03 -14.27
C VAL A 5 -44.24 29.56 -14.20
N GLU A 6 -43.33 29.14 -15.07
CA GLU A 6 -42.66 27.84 -14.96
C GLU A 6 -41.70 27.87 -13.77
N ASN A 7 -41.97 27.03 -12.78
CA ASN A 7 -41.04 26.76 -11.70
C ASN A 7 -39.91 25.87 -12.25
N ALA A 8 -38.69 26.41 -12.29
CA ALA A 8 -37.51 25.62 -12.58
C ALA A 8 -37.13 24.79 -11.35
N GLU A 9 -37.28 23.47 -11.44
CA GLU A 9 -36.71 22.53 -10.47
C GLU A 9 -35.23 22.33 -10.76
N MET A 10 -34.38 22.71 -9.81
CA MET A 10 -32.96 22.41 -9.84
C MET A 10 -32.72 21.10 -9.09
N LYS A 11 -32.28 20.04 -9.80
CA LYS A 11 -31.80 18.80 -9.18
C LYS A 11 -30.31 18.93 -8.87
N ALA A 12 -29.95 18.75 -7.62
CA ALA A 12 -28.56 18.58 -7.19
C ALA A 12 -28.33 17.10 -6.85
N GLU A 13 -27.28 16.52 -7.42
CA GLU A 13 -26.87 15.14 -7.15
C GLU A 13 -25.54 15.17 -6.37
N ALA A 14 -25.50 14.47 -5.24
CA ALA A 14 -24.31 14.36 -4.40
C ALA A 14 -23.83 12.90 -4.41
N HIS A 15 -22.56 12.70 -4.75
CA HIS A 15 -21.92 11.39 -4.73
C HIS A 15 -20.89 11.31 -3.60
N LEU A 16 -21.02 10.31 -2.73
CA LEU A 16 -20.00 10.00 -1.74
C LEU A 16 -18.88 9.19 -2.40
N ILE A 17 -17.66 9.72 -2.39
CA ILE A 17 -16.47 9.01 -2.85
C ILE A 17 -15.77 8.44 -1.62
N ALA A 18 -15.74 7.11 -1.49
CA ALA A 18 -15.01 6.44 -0.42
C ALA A 18 -13.49 6.60 -0.62
N ASN A 19 -12.76 6.83 0.47
CA ASN A 19 -11.33 7.12 0.46
C ASN A 19 -10.57 5.95 1.14
N PHE A 20 -10.64 4.78 0.51
CA PHE A 20 -10.10 3.54 1.06
C PHE A 20 -8.57 3.56 1.15
N ALA A 21 -7.90 4.26 0.24
CA ALA A 21 -6.45 4.45 0.31
C ALA A 21 -6.00 5.01 1.66
N TRP A 22 -6.64 6.09 2.12
CA TRP A 22 -6.34 6.70 3.40
C TRP A 22 -6.74 5.79 4.58
N GLN A 23 -7.91 5.16 4.49
CA GLN A 23 -8.37 4.22 5.53
C GLN A 23 -7.39 3.06 5.73
N HIS A 24 -6.87 2.49 4.64
CA HIS A 24 -5.87 1.43 4.69
C HIS A 24 -4.55 1.90 5.32
N LEU A 25 -4.04 3.08 4.94
CA LEU A 25 -2.80 3.57 5.56
C LEU A 25 -2.99 3.87 7.04
N LYS A 26 -4.13 4.46 7.42
CA LYS A 26 -4.47 4.68 8.83
C LYS A 26 -4.57 3.38 9.62
N ALA A 27 -5.13 2.33 9.03
CA ALA A 27 -5.13 1.01 9.66
C ALA A 27 -3.69 0.48 9.84
N ALA A 28 -2.84 0.64 8.82
CA ALA A 28 -1.44 0.25 8.90
C ALA A 28 -0.70 0.98 10.04
N THR A 29 -0.92 2.30 10.22
CA THR A 29 -0.29 3.04 11.33
C THR A 29 -0.77 2.53 12.69
N ILE A 30 -2.06 2.26 12.85
CA ILE A 30 -2.61 1.70 14.10
C ILE A 30 -1.96 0.34 14.42
N PHE A 31 -1.81 -0.53 13.41
CA PHE A 31 -1.18 -1.84 13.60
C PHE A 31 0.31 -1.72 13.92
N ARG A 32 1.04 -0.85 13.23
CA ARG A 32 2.43 -0.49 13.56
C ARG A 32 2.55 -0.07 15.02
N ASP A 33 1.75 0.90 15.45
CA ASP A 33 1.80 1.45 16.80
C ASP A 33 1.52 0.35 17.85
N ARG A 34 0.58 -0.54 17.55
CA ARG A 34 0.28 -1.67 18.44
C ARG A 34 1.43 -2.65 18.56
N VAL A 35 2.14 -2.94 17.46
CA VAL A 35 3.34 -3.80 17.50
C VAL A 35 4.44 -3.14 18.33
N LEU A 36 4.72 -1.84 18.10
CA LEU A 36 5.75 -1.12 18.85
C LEU A 36 5.48 -1.14 20.36
N ILE A 37 4.23 -0.97 20.77
CA ILE A 37 3.81 -1.09 22.17
C ILE A 37 4.07 -2.51 22.70
N LEU A 38 3.62 -3.54 21.98
CA LEU A 38 3.81 -4.94 22.40
C LEU A 38 5.29 -5.32 22.50
N GLU A 39 6.13 -4.87 21.56
CA GLU A 39 7.57 -5.14 21.63
C GLU A 39 8.22 -4.46 22.83
N ASP A 40 7.83 -3.23 23.18
CA ASP A 40 8.36 -2.53 24.35
C ASP A 40 7.88 -3.16 25.67
N GLU A 41 6.60 -3.55 25.74
CA GLU A 41 6.00 -4.24 26.90
C GLU A 41 6.72 -5.56 27.21
N HIS A 42 7.13 -6.31 26.18
CA HIS A 42 7.73 -7.63 26.32
C HIS A 42 9.26 -7.67 26.11
N LYS A 43 9.95 -6.54 25.95
CA LYS A 43 11.39 -6.50 25.55
C LYS A 43 12.37 -7.28 26.44
N ASN A 44 12.00 -7.55 27.69
CA ASN A 44 12.82 -8.29 28.66
C ASN A 44 12.30 -9.72 28.92
N GLU A 45 11.25 -10.12 28.20
CA GLU A 45 10.65 -11.44 28.32
C GLU A 45 11.20 -12.37 27.23
N PRO A 46 11.35 -13.68 27.52
CA PRO A 46 11.67 -14.65 26.49
C PRO A 46 10.53 -14.75 25.47
N PHE A 47 10.82 -15.30 24.29
CA PHE A 47 9.80 -15.64 23.29
C PHE A 47 8.61 -16.39 23.92
N GLY A 48 7.40 -15.91 23.64
CA GLY A 48 6.19 -16.42 24.27
C GLY A 48 4.91 -16.14 23.48
N ALA A 49 3.76 -16.45 24.08
CA ALA A 49 2.46 -16.39 23.42
C ALA A 49 2.08 -14.99 22.90
N PHE A 50 2.60 -13.92 23.51
CA PHE A 50 2.39 -12.54 23.06
C PHE A 50 2.85 -12.32 21.60
N PHE A 51 3.79 -13.13 21.12
CA PHE A 51 4.32 -13.01 19.77
C PHE A 51 3.27 -13.28 18.69
N GLU A 52 2.23 -14.06 19.00
CA GLU A 52 1.13 -14.29 18.06
C GLU A 52 0.34 -13.00 17.75
N GLU A 53 0.19 -12.12 18.74
CA GLU A 53 -0.41 -10.80 18.53
C GLU A 53 0.50 -9.91 17.67
N ILE A 54 1.80 -9.86 17.98
CA ILE A 54 2.80 -9.14 17.18
C ILE A 54 2.72 -9.59 15.71
N ARG A 55 2.79 -10.90 15.47
CA ARG A 55 2.73 -11.49 14.14
C ARG A 55 1.44 -11.13 13.39
N SER A 56 0.31 -11.14 14.09
CA SER A 56 -0.98 -10.77 13.53
C SER A 56 -1.03 -9.30 13.12
N TYR A 57 -0.57 -8.39 13.99
CA TYR A 57 -0.54 -6.97 13.71
C TYR A 57 0.47 -6.58 12.63
N VAL A 58 1.67 -7.19 12.60
CA VAL A 58 2.65 -6.93 11.53
C VAL A 58 2.09 -7.39 10.18
N SER A 59 1.47 -8.58 10.13
CA SER A 59 0.83 -9.07 8.89
C SER A 59 -0.27 -8.12 8.42
N ALA A 60 -1.13 -7.65 9.33
CA ALA A 60 -2.19 -6.70 9.02
C ALA A 60 -1.63 -5.33 8.56
N CYS A 61 -0.52 -4.88 9.15
CA CYS A 61 0.19 -3.66 8.75
C CYS A 61 0.71 -3.75 7.32
N LEU A 62 1.38 -4.86 6.97
CA LEU A 62 1.92 -5.11 5.63
C LEU A 62 0.80 -5.18 4.57
N MET A 63 -0.28 -5.92 4.87
CA MET A 63 -1.45 -6.00 4.00
C MET A 63 -2.09 -4.63 3.78
N SER A 64 -2.29 -3.87 4.85
CA SER A 64 -2.94 -2.56 4.78
C SER A 64 -2.07 -1.53 4.07
N SER A 65 -0.75 -1.59 4.23
CA SER A 65 0.21 -0.73 3.52
C SER A 65 0.13 -0.94 1.99
N ALA A 66 0.19 -2.20 1.55
CA ALA A 66 0.07 -2.53 0.12
C ALA A 66 -1.34 -2.20 -0.44
N ALA A 67 -2.40 -2.44 0.33
CA ALA A 67 -3.76 -2.09 -0.06
C ALA A 67 -3.95 -0.58 -0.21
N SER A 68 -3.28 0.23 0.62
CA SER A 68 -3.30 1.68 0.50
C SER A 68 -2.71 2.16 -0.83
N LEU A 69 -1.57 1.60 -1.24
CA LEU A 69 -0.93 1.91 -2.52
C LEU A 69 -1.85 1.55 -3.70
N GLU A 70 -2.46 0.37 -3.67
CA GLU A 70 -3.36 -0.10 -4.72
C GLU A 70 -4.64 0.73 -4.80
N ALA A 71 -5.27 0.99 -3.65
CA ALA A 71 -6.47 1.81 -3.58
C ALA A 71 -6.19 3.23 -4.07
N LEU A 72 -5.06 3.85 -3.69
CA LEU A 72 -4.76 5.22 -4.09
C LEU A 72 -4.70 5.36 -5.61
N ILE A 73 -3.92 4.51 -6.28
CA ILE A 73 -3.78 4.60 -7.73
C ILE A 73 -5.09 4.28 -8.46
N ASN A 74 -5.86 3.30 -7.98
CA ASN A 74 -7.19 3.01 -8.52
C ASN A 74 -8.13 4.22 -8.36
N GLU A 75 -8.18 4.83 -7.17
CA GLU A 75 -9.02 6.00 -6.90
C GLU A 75 -8.66 7.19 -7.81
N LEU A 76 -7.37 7.41 -8.10
CA LEU A 76 -6.91 8.47 -9.01
C LEU A 76 -7.32 8.21 -10.47
N PHE A 77 -7.31 6.96 -10.93
CA PHE A 77 -7.82 6.59 -12.25
C PHE A 77 -9.36 6.65 -12.33
N ILE A 78 -10.07 6.36 -11.24
CA ILE A 78 -11.54 6.31 -11.19
C ILE A 78 -12.14 7.72 -11.04
N ALA A 79 -11.43 8.68 -10.47
CA ALA A 79 -11.93 10.04 -10.25
C ALA A 79 -12.53 10.65 -11.54
N HIS A 80 -13.85 10.87 -11.56
CA HIS A 80 -14.60 11.29 -12.76
C HIS A 80 -14.04 12.56 -13.42
N ASN A 81 -13.66 13.54 -12.60
CA ASN A 81 -13.04 14.79 -13.06
C ASN A 81 -11.50 14.77 -12.91
N GLY A 82 -10.91 13.58 -12.75
CA GLY A 82 -9.48 13.39 -12.59
C GLY A 82 -8.75 13.41 -13.92
N GLU A 83 -7.52 13.94 -13.92
CA GLU A 83 -6.70 14.07 -15.11
C GLU A 83 -6.42 12.72 -15.78
N LEU A 84 -6.10 11.68 -14.99
CA LEU A 84 -5.88 10.33 -15.52
C LEU A 84 -7.10 9.77 -16.23
N ARG A 85 -8.30 9.95 -15.64
CA ARG A 85 -9.55 9.46 -16.23
C ARG A 85 -9.86 10.15 -17.55
N SER A 86 -9.60 11.46 -17.63
CA SER A 86 -9.87 12.26 -18.84
C SER A 86 -9.04 11.83 -20.06
N GLN A 87 -7.94 11.11 -19.84
CA GLN A 87 -7.09 10.60 -20.92
C GLN A 87 -7.57 9.25 -21.50
N LEU A 88 -8.49 8.56 -20.81
CA LEU A 88 -9.06 7.30 -21.27
C LEU A 88 -10.24 7.59 -22.20
N LYS A 89 -10.22 7.01 -23.41
CA LYS A 89 -11.27 7.21 -24.42
C LYS A 89 -12.49 6.34 -24.12
N ASP A 90 -12.24 5.09 -23.76
CA ASP A 90 -13.24 4.14 -23.30
C ASP A 90 -12.84 3.68 -21.89
N PHE A 91 -13.38 4.34 -20.89
CA PHE A 91 -13.05 4.04 -19.50
C PHE A 91 -13.38 2.59 -19.12
N ASP A 92 -14.49 2.04 -19.63
CA ASP A 92 -14.93 0.71 -19.24
C ASP A 92 -14.04 -0.38 -19.87
N GLU A 93 -13.68 -0.22 -21.13
CA GLU A 93 -12.73 -1.13 -21.78
C GLU A 93 -11.31 -0.98 -21.22
N GLU A 94 -10.81 0.25 -21.10
CA GLU A 94 -9.41 0.52 -20.75
C GLU A 94 -9.12 0.29 -19.27
N PHE A 95 -10.07 0.59 -18.37
CA PHE A 95 -9.87 0.39 -16.93
C PHE A 95 -10.34 -0.99 -16.45
N TRP A 96 -11.59 -1.39 -16.76
CA TRP A 96 -12.21 -2.62 -16.26
C TRP A 96 -12.03 -3.85 -17.16
N GLY A 97 -11.59 -3.67 -18.40
CA GLY A 97 -11.45 -4.75 -19.38
C GLY A 97 -10.52 -5.88 -18.93
N LYS A 98 -10.52 -6.98 -19.68
CA LYS A 98 -9.69 -8.17 -19.37
C LYS A 98 -8.18 -7.89 -19.30
N GLN A 99 -7.73 -6.87 -20.03
CA GLN A 99 -6.34 -6.36 -20.00
C GLN A 99 -6.27 -4.93 -19.43
N GLY A 100 -7.33 -4.51 -18.73
CA GLY A 100 -7.51 -3.16 -18.24
C GLY A 100 -6.50 -2.79 -17.15
N ILE A 101 -6.42 -1.49 -16.87
CA ILE A 101 -5.50 -0.90 -15.89
C ILE A 101 -5.70 -1.52 -14.50
N GLU A 102 -6.94 -1.80 -14.11
CA GLU A 102 -7.27 -2.36 -12.78
C GLU A 102 -6.55 -3.68 -12.50
N ARG A 103 -6.33 -4.51 -13.52
CA ARG A 103 -5.70 -5.84 -13.38
C ARG A 103 -4.18 -5.82 -13.36
N ARG A 104 -3.55 -4.66 -13.59
CA ARG A 104 -2.10 -4.53 -13.58
C ARG A 104 -1.56 -4.64 -12.17
N GLN A 105 -0.26 -4.96 -12.04
CA GLN A 105 0.42 -4.88 -10.76
C GLN A 105 0.46 -3.43 -10.25
N ILE A 106 0.46 -3.25 -8.92
CA ILE A 106 0.38 -1.94 -8.25
C ILE A 106 1.39 -0.94 -8.86
N LEU A 107 2.69 -1.27 -8.87
CA LEU A 107 3.73 -0.38 -9.40
C LEU A 107 3.58 -0.12 -10.91
N ALA A 108 3.07 -1.08 -11.67
CA ALA A 108 2.79 -0.89 -13.10
C ALA A 108 1.65 0.11 -13.34
N LYS A 109 0.65 0.20 -12.44
CA LYS A 109 -0.39 1.24 -12.48
C LYS A 109 0.22 2.63 -12.25
N TYR A 110 1.10 2.77 -11.26
CA TYR A 110 1.79 4.04 -10.99
C TYR A 110 2.68 4.48 -12.15
N GLN A 111 3.46 3.57 -12.71
CA GLN A 111 4.32 3.85 -13.87
C GLN A 111 3.49 4.25 -15.11
N LEU A 112 2.35 3.57 -15.33
CA LEU A 112 1.42 3.94 -16.41
C LEU A 112 0.83 5.33 -16.19
N ALA A 113 0.43 5.68 -14.96
CA ALA A 113 -0.10 7.00 -14.64
C ALA A 113 0.93 8.11 -14.94
N LEU A 114 2.19 7.94 -14.51
CA LEU A 114 3.26 8.91 -14.82
C LEU A 114 3.48 9.05 -16.34
N LYS A 115 3.46 7.92 -17.06
CA LYS A 115 3.57 7.91 -18.52
C LYS A 115 2.41 8.66 -19.20
N MET A 116 1.18 8.45 -18.74
CA MET A 116 -0.02 9.14 -19.26
C MET A 116 0.06 10.65 -19.01
N LEU A 117 0.53 11.07 -17.83
CA LEU A 117 0.76 12.47 -17.50
C LEU A 117 1.96 13.10 -18.22
N ASN A 118 2.70 12.32 -19.04
CA ASN A 118 3.90 12.76 -19.73
C ASN A 118 4.96 13.34 -18.77
N VAL A 119 5.08 12.76 -17.58
CA VAL A 119 6.10 13.11 -16.58
C VAL A 119 7.10 11.96 -16.41
N GLN A 120 8.25 12.26 -15.79
CA GLN A 120 9.30 11.28 -15.59
C GLN A 120 8.83 10.11 -14.71
N GLN A 121 8.92 8.91 -15.26
CA GLN A 121 8.72 7.64 -14.56
C GLN A 121 9.68 7.48 -13.37
N LEU A 122 9.24 6.75 -12.35
CA LEU A 122 10.11 6.39 -11.22
C LEU A 122 11.23 5.47 -11.72
N ASP A 123 12.44 5.67 -11.22
CA ASP A 123 13.57 4.77 -11.48
C ASP A 123 13.39 3.48 -10.66
N ASP A 124 13.35 2.33 -11.35
CA ASP A 124 13.11 1.04 -10.72
C ASP A 124 14.34 0.47 -9.99
N GLN A 125 15.49 1.12 -10.12
CA GLN A 125 16.73 0.75 -9.45
C GLN A 125 16.99 1.51 -8.14
N THR A 126 16.11 2.43 -7.74
CA THR A 126 16.34 3.29 -6.59
C THR A 126 15.13 3.36 -5.64
N SER A 127 15.39 3.86 -4.43
CA SER A 127 14.34 4.21 -3.47
C SER A 127 13.58 5.46 -3.94
N PRO A 128 12.24 5.53 -3.79
CA PRO A 128 11.37 4.61 -3.05
C PRO A 128 10.81 3.43 -3.85
N TYR A 129 11.13 3.28 -5.15
CA TYR A 129 10.56 2.22 -5.98
C TYR A 129 10.97 0.82 -5.48
N GLN A 130 12.26 0.59 -5.26
CA GLN A 130 12.76 -0.71 -4.81
C GLN A 130 12.24 -1.09 -3.41
N GLU A 131 12.15 -0.14 -2.49
CA GLU A 131 11.56 -0.37 -1.16
C GLU A 131 10.11 -0.81 -1.27
N THR A 132 9.34 -0.12 -2.13
CA THR A 132 7.92 -0.41 -2.32
C THR A 132 7.70 -1.75 -3.02
N TRP A 133 8.56 -2.09 -3.98
CA TRP A 133 8.56 -3.40 -4.60
C TRP A 133 8.84 -4.49 -3.56
N ALA A 134 9.86 -4.31 -2.72
CA ALA A 134 10.18 -5.25 -1.64
C ALA A 134 9.02 -5.42 -0.64
N LEU A 135 8.32 -4.33 -0.30
CA LEU A 135 7.11 -4.36 0.54
C LEU A 135 5.99 -5.18 -0.09
N ILE A 136 5.74 -4.99 -1.40
CA ILE A 136 4.71 -5.74 -2.13
C ILE A 136 5.09 -7.22 -2.19
N GLU A 137 6.36 -7.55 -2.42
CA GLU A 137 6.84 -8.94 -2.44
C GLU A 137 6.72 -9.61 -1.06
N LEU A 138 7.03 -8.90 0.02
CA LEU A 138 6.79 -9.41 1.38
C LEU A 138 5.30 -9.67 1.62
N ARG A 139 4.42 -8.75 1.24
CA ARG A 139 2.97 -8.97 1.32
C ARG A 139 2.55 -10.19 0.50
N ASN A 140 3.06 -10.34 -0.72
CA ASN A 140 2.72 -11.46 -1.59
C ASN A 140 3.17 -12.79 -0.98
N ALA A 141 4.33 -12.82 -0.32
CA ALA A 141 4.81 -14.02 0.36
C ALA A 141 3.96 -14.42 1.57
N LEU A 142 3.33 -13.45 2.27
CA LEU A 142 2.38 -13.75 3.34
C LEU A 142 1.04 -14.27 2.81
N VAL A 143 0.54 -13.71 1.71
CA VAL A 143 -0.74 -14.11 1.10
C VAL A 143 -0.64 -15.43 0.35
N HIS A 144 0.42 -15.60 -0.44
CA HIS A 144 0.67 -16.77 -1.27
C HIS A 144 1.72 -17.68 -0.65
N TYR A 145 1.72 -17.78 0.68
CA TYR A 145 2.72 -18.53 1.42
C TYR A 145 2.89 -19.94 0.85
N LYS A 146 4.09 -20.21 0.32
CA LYS A 146 4.52 -21.53 -0.11
C LYS A 146 5.45 -22.06 0.96
N PRO A 147 5.10 -23.17 1.65
CA PRO A 147 5.87 -23.62 2.78
C PRO A 147 7.36 -23.83 2.47
N THR A 148 8.23 -23.36 3.35
CA THR A 148 9.70 -23.43 3.20
C THR A 148 10.27 -24.82 3.51
N TRP A 149 9.50 -25.66 4.20
CA TRP A 149 9.85 -27.05 4.55
C TRP A 149 9.78 -28.02 3.37
N ASP A 150 9.22 -27.61 2.22
CA ASP A 150 9.18 -28.43 1.01
C ASP A 150 10.60 -28.62 0.43
N PRO A 151 11.12 -29.86 0.36
CA PRO A 151 12.46 -30.15 -0.17
C PRO A 151 12.57 -29.93 -1.69
N ASP A 152 11.45 -29.98 -2.43
CA ASP A 152 11.44 -29.86 -3.90
C ASP A 152 11.38 -28.40 -4.39
N ARG A 153 11.34 -27.44 -3.47
CA ARG A 153 11.22 -26.02 -3.78
C ARG A 153 12.54 -25.43 -4.31
N GLN A 154 12.57 -25.10 -5.60
CA GLN A 154 13.72 -24.48 -6.28
C GLN A 154 13.90 -22.97 -6.00
N ARG A 155 12.86 -22.23 -5.58
CA ARG A 155 12.92 -20.79 -5.28
C ARG A 155 12.83 -20.52 -3.77
N LYS A 156 13.93 -20.67 -3.02
CA LYS A 156 13.98 -20.38 -1.57
C LYS A 156 14.64 -19.03 -1.21
N VAL A 157 15.36 -18.40 -2.13
CA VAL A 157 16.41 -17.41 -1.77
C VAL A 157 16.06 -15.94 -2.09
N GLU A 158 15.13 -15.66 -3.00
CA GLU A 158 14.92 -14.29 -3.50
C GLU A 158 14.45 -13.29 -2.42
N LEU A 159 13.51 -13.66 -1.55
CA LEU A 159 12.89 -12.67 -0.65
C LEU A 159 13.77 -12.26 0.54
N ILE A 160 14.58 -13.19 1.07
CA ILE A 160 15.50 -12.85 2.17
C ILE A 160 16.56 -11.88 1.67
N GLU A 161 17.15 -12.13 0.51
CA GLU A 161 18.12 -11.22 -0.12
C GLU A 161 17.50 -9.85 -0.39
N VAL A 162 16.24 -9.82 -0.84
CA VAL A 162 15.51 -8.59 -1.07
C VAL A 162 15.33 -7.79 0.22
N LEU A 163 14.99 -8.43 1.35
CA LEU A 163 14.60 -7.74 2.59
C LEU A 163 15.76 -7.52 3.58
N PHE A 164 16.88 -8.21 3.39
CA PHE A 164 17.99 -8.16 4.33
C PHE A 164 18.52 -6.72 4.52
N GLY A 165 18.61 -6.30 5.78
CA GLY A 165 19.13 -4.97 6.15
C GLY A 165 18.17 -3.79 5.93
N ARG A 166 16.93 -4.00 5.45
CA ARG A 166 15.95 -2.91 5.26
C ARG A 166 15.32 -2.43 6.57
N PHE A 167 15.19 -3.31 7.55
CA PHE A 167 14.57 -3.01 8.84
C PHE A 167 15.14 -3.89 9.98
N PRO A 168 15.00 -3.44 11.23
CA PRO A 168 15.31 -4.26 12.39
C PRO A 168 14.43 -5.52 12.46
N LEU A 169 15.06 -6.69 12.61
CA LEU A 169 14.36 -7.97 12.82
C LEU A 169 13.82 -8.09 14.25
N SER A 170 12.87 -8.99 14.44
CA SER A 170 12.27 -9.25 15.74
C SER A 170 13.31 -9.77 16.73
N PRO A 171 13.33 -9.27 17.99
CA PRO A 171 14.28 -9.70 19.00
C PRO A 171 13.90 -11.02 19.68
N PHE A 172 12.67 -11.53 19.47
CA PHE A 172 12.16 -12.69 20.23
C PHE A 172 12.51 -14.05 19.61
N PRO A 173 12.31 -14.29 18.30
CA PRO A 173 12.62 -15.59 17.71
C PRO A 173 14.12 -15.90 17.69
N ASP A 174 14.48 -17.18 17.72
CA ASP A 174 15.87 -17.61 17.65
C ASP A 174 16.49 -17.44 16.25
N THR A 175 17.80 -17.66 16.16
CA THR A 175 18.53 -17.58 14.88
C THR A 175 18.11 -18.66 13.88
N GLY A 176 17.44 -19.73 14.31
CA GLY A 176 16.94 -20.82 13.47
C GLY A 176 15.56 -20.55 12.87
N ALA A 177 14.81 -19.59 13.41
CA ALA A 177 13.44 -19.31 13.02
C ALA A 177 13.29 -18.89 11.54
N ASP A 178 12.13 -19.22 10.96
CA ASP A 178 11.76 -18.86 9.60
C ASP A 178 11.74 -17.34 9.43
N PHE A 179 12.31 -16.85 8.33
CA PHE A 179 12.48 -15.41 8.13
C PHE A 179 11.13 -14.70 7.96
N VAL A 180 10.29 -15.22 7.06
CA VAL A 180 9.06 -14.56 6.61
C VAL A 180 7.95 -14.63 7.65
N SER A 181 7.82 -15.75 8.35
CA SER A 181 6.74 -15.96 9.32
C SER A 181 7.11 -15.56 10.75
N MET A 182 8.40 -15.36 11.05
CA MET A 182 8.88 -15.06 12.40
C MET A 182 9.81 -13.86 12.42
N LYS A 183 11.01 -13.94 11.83
CA LYS A 183 12.05 -12.91 12.06
C LYS A 183 11.68 -11.52 11.55
N CYS A 184 10.96 -11.42 10.44
CA CYS A 184 10.48 -10.13 9.93
C CYS A 184 9.19 -9.65 10.60
N MET A 185 8.64 -10.40 11.56
CA MET A 185 7.45 -9.99 12.32
C MET A 185 7.88 -9.13 13.50
N SER A 186 8.27 -7.89 13.19
CA SER A 186 8.80 -6.93 14.15
C SER A 186 8.17 -5.55 14.01
N GLY A 187 8.34 -4.73 15.05
CA GLY A 187 8.01 -3.30 15.02
C GLY A 187 8.80 -2.56 13.93
N GLY A 188 10.08 -2.91 13.77
CA GLY A 188 10.93 -2.37 12.70
C GLY A 188 10.38 -2.65 11.29
N CYS A 189 9.85 -3.84 11.04
CA CYS A 189 9.22 -4.19 9.77
C CYS A 189 7.92 -3.40 9.55
N ALA A 190 7.09 -3.26 10.58
CA ALA A 190 5.84 -2.50 10.50
C ALA A 190 6.11 -0.99 10.25
N GLU A 191 7.10 -0.42 10.92
CA GLU A 191 7.53 0.97 10.72
C GLU A 191 8.09 1.19 9.31
N TRP A 192 8.95 0.28 8.84
CA TRP A 192 9.46 0.30 7.47
C TRP A 192 8.34 0.22 6.43
N ALA A 193 7.33 -0.62 6.64
CA ALA A 193 6.20 -0.74 5.69
C ALA A 193 5.40 0.56 5.55
N VAL A 194 5.09 1.22 6.67
CA VAL A 194 4.36 2.50 6.69
C VAL A 194 5.20 3.62 6.06
N SER A 195 6.47 3.75 6.47
CA SER A 195 7.37 4.79 5.96
C SER A 195 7.68 4.62 4.48
N THR A 196 7.86 3.39 4.00
CA THR A 196 8.02 3.05 2.58
C THR A 196 6.80 3.49 1.77
N THR A 197 5.60 3.16 2.26
CA THR A 197 4.33 3.54 1.62
C THR A 197 4.20 5.06 1.49
N LEU A 198 4.44 5.78 2.58
CA LEU A 198 4.38 7.26 2.60
C LEU A 198 5.42 7.88 1.68
N SER A 199 6.66 7.39 1.71
CA SER A 199 7.76 7.88 0.87
C SER A 199 7.46 7.70 -0.61
N PHE A 200 6.92 6.54 -1.00
CA PHE A 200 6.53 6.28 -2.38
C PHE A 200 5.36 7.15 -2.83
N MET A 201 4.32 7.27 -2.00
CA MET A 201 3.18 8.15 -2.29
C MET A 201 3.61 9.60 -2.46
N ARG A 202 4.58 10.05 -1.65
CA ARG A 202 5.14 11.41 -1.72
C ARG A 202 5.91 11.62 -3.02
N GLU A 203 6.80 10.69 -3.36
CA GLU A 203 7.57 10.78 -4.60
C GLU A 203 6.67 10.76 -5.85
N PHE A 204 5.66 9.87 -5.86
CA PHE A 204 4.66 9.87 -6.91
C PHE A 204 3.89 11.20 -6.97
N HIS A 205 3.43 11.71 -5.83
CA HIS A 205 2.69 12.98 -5.78
C HIS A 205 3.54 14.17 -6.26
N ASN A 206 4.81 14.24 -5.88
CA ASN A 206 5.74 15.28 -6.33
C ASN A 206 5.88 15.34 -7.86
N ARG A 207 5.77 14.18 -8.53
CA ARG A 207 5.87 14.07 -9.99
C ARG A 207 4.53 14.29 -10.68
N ALA A 208 3.49 13.62 -10.19
CA ALA A 208 2.18 13.57 -10.83
C ALA A 208 1.32 14.81 -10.53
N ASN A 209 1.54 15.45 -9.37
CA ASN A 209 0.79 16.60 -8.87
C ASN A 209 -0.74 16.42 -8.92
N LEU A 210 -1.21 15.20 -8.66
CA LEU A 210 -2.64 14.87 -8.65
C LEU A 210 -3.23 15.05 -7.25
N ASP A 211 -4.41 15.69 -7.18
CA ASP A 211 -5.28 15.78 -6.00
C ASP A 211 -4.55 16.12 -4.69
N SER A 212 -3.90 17.29 -4.64
CA SER A 212 -3.13 17.74 -3.47
C SER A 212 -3.93 17.77 -2.17
N ASN A 213 -5.23 18.09 -2.24
CA ASN A 213 -6.12 18.12 -1.07
C ASN A 213 -6.28 16.73 -0.44
N LYS A 214 -6.45 15.70 -1.27
CA LYS A 214 -6.47 14.30 -0.81
C LYS A 214 -5.13 13.91 -0.19
N MET A 215 -4.03 14.22 -0.87
CA MET A 215 -2.68 13.84 -0.43
C MET A 215 -2.29 14.47 0.91
N MET A 216 -2.75 15.67 1.22
CA MET A 216 -2.52 16.32 2.52
C MET A 216 -2.96 15.48 3.74
N ASN A 217 -3.95 14.61 3.59
CA ASN A 217 -4.40 13.77 4.71
C ASN A 217 -3.48 12.59 5.00
N PHE A 218 -2.65 12.17 4.04
CA PHE A 218 -1.67 11.11 4.23
C PHE A 218 -0.48 11.61 5.05
N TRP A 219 -0.03 12.85 4.84
CA TRP A 219 1.11 13.44 5.56
C TRP A 219 0.84 13.63 7.06
N LYS A 220 -0.43 13.66 7.46
CA LYS A 220 -0.83 13.69 8.88
C LYS A 220 -0.60 12.35 9.59
N LEU A 221 -0.32 11.28 8.84
CA LEU A 221 -0.08 9.92 9.37
C LEU A 221 1.42 9.62 9.54
N GLU A 222 2.31 10.60 9.31
CA GLU A 222 3.76 10.47 9.53
C GLU A 222 4.18 10.49 11.02
N MET A 223 3.22 10.69 11.93
CA MET A 223 3.46 10.72 13.38
C MET A 223 3.61 9.33 13.98
#